data_AF-A0A7R9HT56-F1
#
_entry.id   AF-A0A7R9HT56-F1
#
_cell.length_a   1.000
_cell.length_b   1.000
_cell.length_c   1.000
_cell.angle_alpha   90.00
_cell.angle_beta   90.00
_cell.angle_gamma   90.00
#
_symmetry.space_group_name_H-M   'P 1'
#
loop_
_entity.id
_entity.type
_entity.pdbx_description
1 polymer ?
#
loop_
_entity_poly.entity_id
_entity_poly.type
_entity_poly.pdbx_seq_one_letter_code
_entity_poly.pdbx_strand_id
1 'polypeptide(L)'
;MSLVRHTRLLQRENAHSSADTLSPVARLSLLTPVWFSPTLGPLECPPPAYYEGGPNLVTLQGWLEHVHPTEIRTLISPSSAVKLNTTSALANYATEAGIHKGDCRPFIVEGHQVGLVRPDVMCELVRYPDIFHVQPDGVELNPAFRDYAERSAKVEAFLKECRANNLFVALKGWRDECYEVRPMFSEDSLLKMDRSATCLFGIRNYGVDINGYVMDPEKGLCIWLQRRSPTKETWPGKWDNMVGGGLSVGFGILETAYKEAAEEASITSELMAKLRPAGCVS
;
A
#
# COMPACT_ATOMS: atom_id res chain seq x y z
N MET A 1 -16.20 -30.62 -4.79
CA MET A 1 -15.37 -30.91 -5.99
C MET A 1 -15.17 -29.60 -6.74
N SER A 2 -14.01 -28.95 -6.55
CA SER A 2 -13.55 -27.84 -7.39
C SER A 2 -12.03 -27.88 -7.44
N LEU A 3 -11.50 -27.43 -8.56
CA LEU A 3 -10.38 -27.99 -9.29
C LEU A 3 -9.05 -27.37 -8.85
N VAL A 4 -8.21 -28.17 -8.20
CA VAL A 4 -6.78 -27.89 -8.00
C VAL A 4 -6.10 -27.99 -9.36
N ARG A 5 -5.69 -26.87 -9.95
CA ARG A 5 -4.81 -26.89 -11.13
C ARG A 5 -3.36 -26.77 -10.70
N HIS A 6 -2.66 -27.87 -10.98
CA HIS A 6 -1.25 -28.12 -10.84
C HIS A 6 -0.35 -27.00 -11.41
N THR A 7 0.67 -26.65 -10.63
CA THR A 7 1.96 -26.23 -11.17
C THR A 7 3.02 -27.16 -10.55
N ARG A 8 3.21 -28.33 -11.19
CA ARG A 8 4.41 -29.17 -11.07
C ARG A 8 5.23 -28.89 -12.33
N LEU A 9 6.50 -28.53 -12.15
CA LEU A 9 7.64 -28.40 -13.07
C LEU A 9 8.40 -27.16 -12.54
N LEU A 10 9.46 -27.27 -11.73
CA LEU A 10 10.72 -27.93 -12.01
C LEU A 10 11.36 -28.44 -10.69
N GLN A 11 11.52 -29.75 -10.54
CA GLN A 11 12.45 -30.37 -9.59
C GLN A 11 13.22 -31.47 -10.35
N ARG A 12 14.55 -31.46 -10.21
CA ARG A 12 15.60 -32.28 -10.89
C ARG A 12 15.91 -31.74 -12.29
N GLU A 13 17.13 -31.34 -12.64
CA GLU A 13 18.44 -31.99 -12.40
C GLU A 13 19.55 -30.97 -12.07
N ASN A 14 20.28 -31.22 -10.99
CA ASN A 14 21.74 -31.18 -10.89
C ASN A 14 22.13 -31.34 -9.42
N ALA A 15 22.28 -32.60 -9.01
CA ALA A 15 23.07 -32.94 -7.84
C ALA A 15 24.52 -33.01 -8.29
N HIS A 16 25.38 -32.14 -7.74
CA HIS A 16 26.80 -32.30 -7.39
C HIS A 16 27.52 -30.95 -7.53
N SER A 17 27.64 -30.23 -6.41
CA SER A 17 28.87 -29.57 -5.94
C SER A 17 28.53 -28.45 -4.94
N SER A 18 29.21 -28.49 -3.80
CA SER A 18 29.42 -27.42 -2.81
C SER A 18 28.17 -26.77 -2.19
N ALA A 19 27.88 -27.22 -0.97
CA ALA A 19 27.14 -26.46 0.02
C ALA A 19 27.88 -25.16 0.33
N ASP A 20 27.31 -24.01 -0.03
CA ASP A 20 27.59 -22.73 0.60
C ASP A 20 26.28 -21.97 0.82
N THR A 21 25.98 -21.77 2.10
CA THR A 21 24.78 -21.14 2.64
C THR A 21 24.69 -19.66 2.27
N LEU A 22 23.92 -19.33 1.23
CA LEU A 22 23.44 -17.96 0.98
C LEU A 22 22.23 -17.69 1.88
N SER A 23 22.36 -16.76 2.82
CA SER A 23 21.27 -16.29 3.66
C SER A 23 20.60 -15.07 3.02
N PRO A 24 19.35 -15.15 2.53
CA PRO A 24 18.64 -13.96 2.09
C PRO A 24 18.31 -13.09 3.30
N VAL A 25 18.38 -11.77 3.14
CA VAL A 25 17.92 -10.80 4.14
C VAL A 25 16.78 -10.02 3.51
N ALA A 26 15.62 -10.06 4.16
CA ALA A 26 14.46 -9.27 3.79
C ALA A 26 14.35 -8.08 4.75
N ARG A 27 14.11 -6.89 4.21
CA ARG A 27 13.92 -5.66 5.00
C ARG A 27 12.50 -5.11 4.80
N LEU A 28 11.79 -4.91 5.90
CA LEU A 28 10.43 -4.39 5.95
C LEU A 28 10.45 -2.86 6.11
N SER A 29 9.85 -2.15 5.17
CA SER A 29 9.54 -0.72 5.28
C SER A 29 8.02 -0.54 5.36
N LEU A 30 7.54 0.35 6.22
CA LEU A 30 6.13 0.74 6.28
C LEU A 30 5.90 1.94 5.36
N LEU A 31 4.82 1.95 4.57
CA LEU A 31 4.38 3.15 3.84
C LEU A 31 3.12 3.75 4.47
N THR A 32 3.06 5.08 4.52
CA THR A 32 1.83 5.88 4.67
C THR A 32 1.57 6.70 3.39
N PRO A 33 0.40 7.35 3.21
CA PRO A 33 -0.24 7.41 1.91
C PRO A 33 0.45 8.36 0.91
N VAL A 34 0.70 7.82 -0.29
CA VAL A 34 0.87 8.64 -1.49
C VAL A 34 -0.51 9.11 -1.97
N TRP A 35 -0.74 10.41 -1.95
CA TRP A 35 -1.94 11.05 -2.51
C TRP A 35 -1.80 11.14 -4.03
N PHE A 36 -2.86 10.80 -4.79
CA PHE A 36 -2.86 10.95 -6.25
C PHE A 36 -4.06 11.75 -6.77
N SER A 37 -3.73 12.73 -7.62
CA SER A 37 -4.63 13.53 -8.45
C SER A 37 -4.91 12.81 -9.79
N PRO A 38 -6.15 12.83 -10.33
CA PRO A 38 -6.53 12.05 -11.51
C PRO A 38 -6.22 12.71 -12.88
N THR A 39 -5.34 13.71 -12.97
CA THR A 39 -5.27 14.59 -14.18
C THR A 39 -4.01 14.50 -15.06
N LEU A 40 -3.23 13.42 -15.02
CA LEU A 40 -2.18 13.23 -16.03
C LEU A 40 -2.50 12.05 -16.94
N GLY A 41 -2.84 12.38 -18.19
CA GLY A 41 -2.99 11.44 -19.29
C GLY A 41 -1.70 10.65 -19.56
N PRO A 42 -1.75 9.63 -20.43
CA PRO A 42 -0.67 8.68 -20.59
C PRO A 42 0.59 9.37 -21.13
N LEU A 43 1.64 9.41 -20.31
CA LEU A 43 3.00 9.55 -20.81
C LEU A 43 3.32 8.27 -21.59
N GLU A 44 3.50 8.41 -22.90
CA GLU A 44 3.91 7.33 -23.79
C GLU A 44 5.24 6.75 -23.29
N CYS A 45 5.22 5.49 -22.85
CA CYS A 45 6.44 4.73 -22.61
C CYS A 45 7.05 4.35 -23.96
N PRO A 46 8.37 4.51 -24.17
CA PRO A 46 9.02 3.96 -25.36
C PRO A 46 8.91 2.42 -25.36
N PRO A 47 8.89 1.78 -26.55
CA PRO A 47 8.69 0.34 -26.66
C PRO A 47 9.82 -0.44 -25.96
N PRO A 48 9.53 -1.61 -25.37
CA PRO A 48 10.54 -2.41 -24.68
C PRO A 48 11.57 -2.94 -25.69
N ALA A 49 12.85 -2.68 -25.42
CA ALA A 49 13.94 -3.45 -26.00
C ALA A 49 13.82 -4.88 -25.48
N TYR A 50 13.47 -5.81 -26.37
CA TYR A 50 13.45 -7.23 -26.09
C TYR A 50 14.87 -7.71 -25.76
N TYR A 51 15.10 -8.16 -24.53
CA TYR A 51 16.19 -9.08 -24.23
C TYR A 51 15.60 -10.45 -23.95
N GLU A 52 15.73 -11.34 -24.94
CA GLU A 52 15.46 -12.76 -24.78
C GLU A 52 16.59 -13.40 -23.94
N GLY A 53 16.25 -13.98 -22.79
CA GLY A 53 17.07 -14.98 -22.09
C GLY A 53 17.39 -14.72 -20.62
N GLY A 54 16.77 -15.50 -19.72
CA GLY A 54 17.24 -15.72 -18.33
C GLY A 54 16.50 -14.94 -17.22
N PRO A 55 16.50 -15.43 -15.96
CA PRO A 55 15.58 -14.99 -14.92
C PRO A 55 15.83 -13.54 -14.48
N ASN A 56 14.73 -12.83 -14.24
CA ASN A 56 14.62 -11.41 -13.86
C ASN A 56 15.55 -10.99 -12.69
N LEU A 57 16.82 -10.72 -12.96
CA LEU A 57 17.79 -10.15 -12.04
C LEU A 57 18.33 -8.87 -12.67
N VAL A 58 17.84 -7.72 -12.21
CA VAL A 58 18.39 -6.41 -12.59
C VAL A 58 19.48 -6.07 -11.57
N THR A 59 20.70 -5.81 -12.04
CA THR A 59 21.79 -5.34 -11.17
C THR A 59 21.53 -3.89 -10.76
N LEU A 60 21.93 -3.51 -9.54
CA LEU A 60 21.80 -2.13 -9.05
C LEU A 60 22.39 -1.12 -10.05
N GLN A 61 23.48 -1.49 -10.71
CA GLN A 61 24.18 -0.67 -11.70
C GLN A 61 23.39 -0.49 -13.01
N GLY A 62 22.70 -1.53 -13.51
CA GLY A 62 21.83 -1.40 -14.68
C GLY A 62 20.57 -0.56 -14.41
N TRP A 63 20.12 -0.52 -13.15
CA TRP A 63 19.03 0.37 -12.71
C TRP A 63 19.48 1.83 -12.62
N LEU A 64 20.65 2.09 -12.02
CA LEU A 64 21.21 3.43 -11.86
C LEU A 64 21.44 4.17 -13.18
N GLU A 65 21.71 3.44 -14.27
CA GLU A 65 21.88 4.01 -15.61
C GLU A 65 20.58 4.56 -16.23
N HIS A 66 19.41 4.18 -15.68
CA HIS A 66 18.09 4.61 -16.17
C HIS A 66 17.37 5.62 -15.25
N VAL A 67 17.99 5.98 -14.12
CA VAL A 67 17.42 6.90 -13.12
C VAL A 67 18.16 8.23 -13.16
N HIS A 68 17.40 9.33 -13.23
CA HIS A 68 17.98 10.68 -13.35
C HIS A 68 18.83 11.02 -12.10
N PRO A 69 20.06 11.56 -12.26
CA PRO A 69 21.07 11.65 -11.20
C PRO A 69 20.76 12.55 -9.98
N THR A 70 19.58 13.18 -9.91
CA THR A 70 19.18 14.06 -8.81
C THR A 70 18.42 13.37 -7.67
N GLU A 71 18.00 12.11 -7.80
CA GLU A 71 17.17 11.43 -6.78
C GLU A 71 17.95 10.55 -5.77
N ILE A 72 19.26 10.38 -5.92
CA ILE A 72 20.03 9.40 -5.15
C ILE A 72 21.13 10.07 -4.34
N ARG A 73 20.77 10.63 -3.18
CA ARG A 73 21.75 11.12 -2.20
C ARG A 73 21.35 10.90 -0.75
N THR A 74 20.93 9.68 -0.37
CA THR A 74 20.78 9.34 1.06
C THR A 74 20.81 7.85 1.40
N LEU A 75 21.42 6.98 0.57
CA LEU A 75 21.57 5.57 0.91
C LEU A 75 23.05 5.24 0.96
N ILE A 76 23.63 5.29 2.16
CA ILE A 76 24.67 4.42 2.74
C ILE A 76 25.24 5.14 3.98
N SER A 77 24.77 4.74 5.16
CA SER A 77 25.54 4.80 6.41
C SER A 77 25.02 3.71 7.35
N PRO A 78 25.86 2.72 7.74
CA PRO A 78 25.45 1.65 8.64
C PRO A 78 25.87 1.99 10.07
N SER A 79 25.00 2.64 10.85
CA SER A 79 25.03 2.54 12.32
C SER A 79 23.88 3.31 12.93
N SER A 80 22.85 2.60 13.36
CA SER A 80 22.03 2.91 14.53
C SER A 80 21.01 1.78 14.70
N ALA A 81 20.98 1.16 15.87
CA ALA A 81 19.87 0.31 16.27
C ALA A 81 18.61 1.19 16.31
N VAL A 82 17.78 1.09 15.27
CA VAL A 82 16.49 1.79 15.23
C VAL A 82 15.56 1.04 16.19
N LYS A 83 15.47 1.53 17.43
CA LYS A 83 14.32 1.27 18.29
C LYS A 83 13.10 1.73 17.51
N LEU A 84 12.09 0.86 17.36
CA LEU A 84 10.78 1.18 16.81
C LEU A 84 10.05 2.19 17.74
N ASN A 85 10.51 3.43 17.77
CA ASN A 85 9.73 4.59 18.23
C ASN A 85 9.06 5.18 16.98
N THR A 86 8.16 4.42 16.36
CA THR A 86 7.50 4.75 15.08
C THR A 86 6.29 5.66 15.22
N THR A 87 6.00 6.20 16.41
CA THR A 87 4.75 6.92 16.67
C THR A 87 4.75 8.37 16.18
N SER A 88 5.90 9.04 16.08
CA SER A 88 5.92 10.51 15.88
C SER A 88 5.95 10.97 14.41
N ALA A 89 6.27 10.09 13.44
CA ALA A 89 6.43 10.49 12.04
C ALA A 89 5.11 10.43 11.22
N LEU A 90 4.07 9.78 11.73
CA LEU A 90 2.85 9.48 10.97
C LEU A 90 1.75 10.56 11.08
N ALA A 91 2.07 11.71 11.66
CA ALA A 91 1.09 12.65 12.21
C ALA A 91 0.56 13.70 11.22
N ASN A 92 1.15 13.88 10.05
CA ASN A 92 0.91 15.10 9.28
C ASN A 92 -0.12 14.90 8.15
N TYR A 93 -1.29 15.54 8.26
CA TYR A 93 -2.13 15.89 7.08
C TYR A 93 -1.53 17.10 6.32
N ALA A 94 -0.21 17.29 6.40
CA ALA A 94 0.46 18.41 5.76
C ALA A 94 0.46 18.18 4.25
N THR A 95 -0.21 19.07 3.53
CA THR A 95 -0.28 19.09 2.07
C THR A 95 1.10 19.44 1.51
N GLU A 96 1.87 18.43 1.05
CA GLU A 96 2.98 18.69 0.14
C GLU A 96 2.46 18.78 -1.31
N ALA A 97 2.95 19.82 -1.99
CA ALA A 97 2.69 20.28 -3.36
C ALA A 97 1.71 19.43 -4.22
N GLY A 98 0.43 19.83 -4.24
CA GLY A 98 -0.55 19.28 -5.21
C GLY A 98 -2.02 19.59 -4.91
N ILE A 99 -2.36 19.88 -3.66
CA ILE A 99 -3.70 20.30 -3.23
C ILE A 99 -3.64 21.78 -2.88
N HIS A 100 -4.45 22.63 -3.54
CA HIS A 100 -4.54 24.03 -3.15
C HIS A 100 -5.13 24.15 -1.75
N LYS A 101 -4.47 24.93 -0.89
CA LYS A 101 -4.88 25.19 0.49
C LYS A 101 -6.30 25.77 0.49
N GLY A 102 -7.30 24.99 0.94
CA GLY A 102 -8.70 25.40 1.07
C GLY A 102 -9.73 24.58 0.30
N ASP A 103 -9.29 23.71 -0.64
CA ASP A 103 -10.23 22.93 -1.45
C ASP A 103 -10.77 21.70 -0.71
N CYS A 104 -9.92 21.02 0.05
CA CYS A 104 -10.35 19.85 0.83
C CYS A 104 -10.77 20.26 2.25
N ARG A 105 -11.78 19.56 2.79
CA ARG A 105 -12.27 19.76 4.17
C ARG A 105 -11.92 18.54 5.04
N PRO A 106 -11.63 18.74 6.34
CA PRO A 106 -11.37 17.62 7.24
C PRO A 106 -12.57 16.68 7.28
N PHE A 107 -12.30 15.37 7.22
CA PHE A 107 -13.28 14.35 7.56
C PHE A 107 -13.13 14.01 9.04
N ILE A 108 -14.19 14.21 9.81
CA ILE A 108 -14.20 14.14 11.27
C ILE A 108 -15.09 12.99 11.73
N VAL A 109 -14.58 12.18 12.66
CA VAL A 109 -15.30 11.09 13.30
C VAL A 109 -15.03 11.15 14.79
N GLU A 110 -16.08 11.21 15.61
CA GLU A 110 -15.97 11.38 17.08
C GLU A 110 -15.02 12.54 17.47
N GLY A 111 -15.12 13.69 16.79
CA GLY A 111 -14.28 14.85 17.05
C GLY A 111 -12.81 14.73 16.59
N HIS A 112 -12.41 13.61 15.99
CA HIS A 112 -11.06 13.41 15.48
C HIS A 112 -11.02 13.51 13.96
N GLN A 113 -10.04 14.24 13.42
CA GLN A 113 -9.80 14.25 11.99
C GLN A 113 -9.17 12.92 11.55
N VAL A 114 -9.84 12.20 10.65
CA VAL A 114 -9.40 10.91 10.10
C VAL A 114 -9.14 10.95 8.60
N GLY A 115 -9.45 12.05 7.93
CA GLY A 115 -9.17 12.22 6.51
C GLY A 115 -9.43 13.62 5.97
N LEU A 116 -9.57 13.70 4.64
CA LEU A 116 -9.83 14.91 3.88
C LEU A 116 -10.82 14.60 2.76
N VAL A 117 -11.89 15.39 2.64
CA VAL A 117 -12.93 15.26 1.61
C VAL A 117 -12.75 16.36 0.57
N ARG A 118 -12.74 15.97 -0.71
CA ARG A 118 -12.69 16.90 -1.84
C ARG A 118 -14.07 17.53 -2.13
N PRO A 119 -14.14 18.71 -2.77
CA PRO A 119 -15.41 19.38 -3.08
C PRO A 119 -16.41 18.55 -3.87
N ASP A 120 -15.93 17.81 -4.88
CA ASP A 120 -16.76 16.93 -5.71
C ASP A 120 -17.41 15.80 -4.89
N VAL A 121 -16.70 15.27 -3.89
CA VAL A 121 -17.26 14.27 -2.97
C VAL A 121 -18.26 14.94 -2.02
N MET A 122 -17.96 16.12 -1.46
CA MET A 122 -18.87 16.84 -0.56
C MET A 122 -20.22 17.16 -1.19
N CYS A 123 -20.26 17.48 -2.49
CA CYS A 123 -21.49 17.70 -3.24
C CYS A 123 -22.46 16.52 -3.20
N GLU A 124 -21.95 15.28 -3.05
CA GLU A 124 -22.79 14.11 -2.85
C GLU A 124 -23.12 13.89 -1.38
N LEU A 125 -22.16 14.11 -0.46
CA LEU A 125 -22.37 13.88 0.97
C LEU A 125 -23.49 14.75 1.56
N VAL A 126 -23.66 15.99 1.07
CA VAL A 126 -24.73 16.90 1.53
C VAL A 126 -26.14 16.33 1.31
N ARG A 127 -26.28 15.36 0.41
CA ARG A 127 -27.56 14.69 0.12
C ARG A 127 -27.93 13.64 1.17
N TYR A 128 -27.03 13.34 2.11
CA TYR A 128 -27.18 12.32 3.16
C TYR A 128 -27.00 12.94 4.56
N PRO A 129 -27.85 13.90 4.96
CA PRO A 129 -27.72 14.62 6.24
C PRO A 129 -27.86 13.70 7.46
N ASP A 130 -28.52 12.55 7.33
CA ASP A 130 -28.64 11.55 8.40
C ASP A 130 -27.32 10.82 8.69
N ILE A 131 -26.34 10.90 7.79
CA ILE A 131 -25.05 10.21 7.89
C ILE A 131 -23.90 11.21 8.02
N PHE A 132 -23.93 12.31 7.26
CA PHE A 132 -22.87 13.30 7.22
C PHE A 132 -23.40 14.70 7.50
N HIS A 133 -22.79 15.38 8.46
CA HIS A 133 -22.96 16.81 8.71
C HIS A 133 -21.90 17.57 7.92
N VAL A 134 -22.28 18.12 6.77
CA VAL A 134 -21.40 18.91 5.90
C VAL A 134 -21.47 20.38 6.30
N GLN A 135 -20.35 20.93 6.79
CA GLN A 135 -20.21 22.31 7.23
C GLN A 135 -19.08 23.02 6.46
N PRO A 136 -19.02 24.37 6.49
CA PRO A 136 -17.95 25.11 5.81
C PRO A 136 -16.54 24.76 6.29
N ASP A 137 -16.38 24.28 7.52
CA ASP A 137 -15.10 23.96 8.15
C ASP A 137 -14.76 22.46 8.14
N GLY A 138 -15.71 21.57 7.81
CA GLY A 138 -15.50 20.12 7.87
C GLY A 138 -16.69 19.28 7.42
N VAL A 139 -16.43 18.00 7.21
CA VAL A 139 -17.45 16.96 7.07
C VAL A 139 -17.36 16.07 8.30
N GLU A 140 -18.41 16.06 9.12
CA GLU A 140 -18.47 15.22 10.31
C GLU A 140 -19.41 14.02 10.09
N LEU A 141 -18.97 12.82 10.44
CA LEU A 141 -19.86 11.66 10.52
C LEU A 141 -20.85 11.86 11.68
N ASN A 142 -22.13 11.57 11.47
CA ASN A 142 -23.19 11.85 12.44
C ASN A 142 -22.79 11.42 13.87
N PRO A 143 -22.66 12.36 14.83
CA PRO A 143 -22.18 12.09 16.18
C PRO A 143 -23.17 11.25 17.02
N ALA A 144 -24.38 10.99 16.52
CA ALA A 144 -25.33 10.09 17.15
C ALA A 144 -24.92 8.60 17.05
N PHE A 145 -24.03 8.24 16.13
CA PHE A 145 -23.53 6.86 15.99
C PHE A 145 -22.55 6.53 17.12
N ARG A 146 -22.83 5.47 17.87
CA ARG A 146 -22.27 5.28 19.22
C ARG A 146 -21.00 4.46 19.27
N ASP A 147 -20.80 3.58 18.30
CA ASP A 147 -19.70 2.63 18.33
C ASP A 147 -19.11 2.36 16.94
N TYR A 148 -17.99 1.64 16.95
CA TYR A 148 -17.26 1.26 15.73
C TYR A 148 -18.16 0.48 14.74
N ALA A 149 -18.99 -0.42 15.23
CA ALA A 149 -19.79 -1.30 14.39
C ALA A 149 -20.92 -0.51 13.71
N GLU A 150 -21.60 0.36 14.45
CA GLU A 150 -22.65 1.23 13.92
C GLU A 150 -22.09 2.19 12.87
N ARG A 151 -20.99 2.89 13.17
CA ARG A 151 -20.34 3.80 12.22
C ARG A 151 -19.93 3.09 10.93
N SER A 152 -19.30 1.93 11.07
CA SER A 152 -18.89 1.10 9.92
C SER A 152 -20.08 0.67 9.08
N ALA A 153 -21.15 0.19 9.71
CA ALA A 153 -22.35 -0.27 9.00
C ALA A 153 -23.06 0.87 8.26
N LYS A 154 -23.17 2.06 8.87
CA LYS A 154 -23.79 3.24 8.26
C LYS A 154 -23.00 3.74 7.05
N VAL A 155 -21.68 3.85 7.18
CA VAL A 155 -20.80 4.26 6.09
C VAL A 155 -20.77 3.21 4.98
N GLU A 156 -20.72 1.91 5.31
CA GLU A 156 -20.76 0.84 4.32
C GLU A 156 -22.08 0.83 3.53
N ALA A 157 -23.23 1.01 4.20
CA ALA A 157 -24.53 1.09 3.53
C ALA A 157 -24.59 2.24 2.53
N PHE A 158 -24.15 3.44 2.95
CA PHE A 158 -24.01 4.60 2.07
C PHE A 158 -23.10 4.31 0.87
N LEU A 159 -21.92 3.76 1.10
CA LEU A 159 -20.96 3.46 0.03
C LEU A 159 -21.49 2.41 -0.95
N LYS A 160 -22.20 1.39 -0.46
CA LYS A 160 -22.85 0.39 -1.31
C LYS A 160 -23.95 1.00 -2.17
N GLU A 161 -24.72 1.95 -1.65
CA GLU A 161 -25.69 2.73 -2.42
C GLU A 161 -25.00 3.58 -3.50
N CYS A 162 -23.95 4.32 -3.15
CA CYS A 162 -23.16 5.08 -4.12
C CYS A 162 -22.57 4.20 -5.22
N ARG A 163 -22.10 3.00 -4.87
CA ARG A 163 -21.59 2.00 -5.81
C ARG A 163 -22.70 1.52 -6.76
N ALA A 164 -23.87 1.17 -6.24
CA ALA A 164 -25.01 0.72 -7.04
C ALA A 164 -25.46 1.79 -8.04
N ASN A 165 -25.40 3.06 -7.62
CA ASN A 165 -25.73 4.22 -8.44
C ASN A 165 -24.57 4.74 -9.31
N ASN A 166 -23.41 4.08 -9.29
CA ASN A 166 -22.20 4.46 -10.04
C ASN A 166 -21.73 5.92 -9.78
N LEU A 167 -21.96 6.45 -8.58
CA LEU A 167 -21.65 7.86 -8.26
C LEU A 167 -20.14 8.14 -8.24
N PHE A 168 -19.33 7.15 -7.87
CA PHE A 168 -17.88 7.29 -7.79
C PHE A 168 -17.18 6.17 -8.55
N VAL A 169 -16.28 6.54 -9.46
CA VAL A 169 -15.47 5.57 -10.23
C VAL A 169 -14.62 4.68 -9.33
N ALA A 170 -14.13 5.21 -8.20
CA ALA A 170 -13.33 4.49 -7.23
C ALA A 170 -14.04 3.22 -6.71
N LEU A 171 -15.35 3.30 -6.46
CA LEU A 171 -16.15 2.19 -5.90
C LEU A 171 -16.37 1.03 -6.87
N LYS A 172 -16.00 1.16 -8.14
CA LYS A 172 -15.92 0.02 -9.07
C LYS A 172 -14.88 -1.01 -8.61
N GLY A 173 -13.87 -0.58 -7.87
CA GLY A 173 -12.80 -1.42 -7.32
C GLY A 173 -13.10 -2.01 -5.95
N TRP A 174 -14.36 -2.13 -5.54
CA TRP A 174 -14.76 -2.74 -4.27
C TRP A 174 -14.23 -4.16 -4.13
N ARG A 175 -13.64 -4.50 -2.98
CA ARG A 175 -12.92 -5.77 -2.77
C ARG A 175 -13.43 -6.59 -1.60
N ASP A 176 -14.39 -6.07 -0.82
CA ASP A 176 -14.76 -6.65 0.48
C ASP A 176 -13.52 -6.76 1.40
N GLU A 177 -12.56 -5.86 1.18
CA GLU A 177 -11.31 -5.73 1.92
C GLU A 177 -11.33 -4.34 2.56
N CYS A 178 -11.56 -4.31 3.87
CA CYS A 178 -11.66 -3.07 4.62
C CYS A 178 -10.33 -2.68 5.26
N TYR A 179 -10.08 -1.38 5.36
CA TYR A 179 -9.01 -0.80 6.15
C TYR A 179 -9.58 -0.13 7.41
N GLU A 180 -8.76 -0.07 8.45
CA GLU A 180 -9.07 0.65 9.69
C GLU A 180 -8.95 2.16 9.47
N VAL A 181 -9.96 2.91 9.90
CA VAL A 181 -9.97 4.38 9.87
C VAL A 181 -9.65 4.88 11.27
N ARG A 182 -8.45 5.45 11.42
CA ARG A 182 -7.91 5.89 12.71
C ARG A 182 -7.40 7.33 12.60
N PRO A 183 -7.39 8.11 13.69
CA PRO A 183 -6.76 9.44 13.66
C PRO A 183 -5.24 9.31 13.51
N MET A 184 -4.61 8.44 14.30
CA MET A 184 -3.21 8.03 14.16
C MET A 184 -3.05 6.51 14.16
N PHE A 185 -1.91 6.02 13.69
CA PHE A 185 -1.63 4.58 13.61
C PHE A 185 -1.69 3.87 14.96
N SER A 186 -1.23 4.53 16.03
CA SER A 186 -1.19 3.97 17.38
C SER A 186 -2.50 4.11 18.16
N GLU A 187 -3.50 4.79 17.58
CA GLU A 187 -4.80 4.99 18.20
C GLU A 187 -5.80 3.93 17.78
N ASP A 188 -6.89 3.83 18.54
CA ASP A 188 -7.98 2.91 18.23
C ASP A 188 -8.67 3.30 16.92
N SER A 189 -9.23 2.28 16.26
CA SER A 189 -9.99 2.50 15.04
C SER A 189 -11.38 3.01 15.36
N LEU A 190 -11.83 4.00 14.61
CA LEU A 190 -13.13 4.65 14.77
C LEU A 190 -14.18 4.01 13.87
N LEU A 191 -13.79 3.53 12.69
CA LEU A 191 -14.63 2.72 11.82
C LEU A 191 -13.75 1.91 10.86
N LYS A 192 -14.35 1.05 10.05
CA LYS A 192 -13.72 0.48 8.86
C LYS A 192 -14.38 0.93 7.58
N MET A 193 -13.61 0.95 6.51
CA MET A 193 -14.04 1.36 5.18
C MET A 193 -13.41 0.46 4.12
N ASP A 194 -14.17 0.09 3.09
CA ASP A 194 -13.60 -0.67 1.96
C ASP A 194 -12.44 0.12 1.34
N ARG A 195 -11.36 -0.59 1.02
CA ARG A 195 -10.12 -0.06 0.43
C ARG A 195 -10.37 0.85 -0.77
N SER A 196 -11.38 0.58 -1.58
CA SER A 196 -11.70 1.39 -2.76
C SER A 196 -12.29 2.75 -2.41
N ALA A 197 -12.94 2.89 -1.26
CA ALA A 197 -13.59 4.10 -0.82
C ALA A 197 -12.66 5.05 -0.05
N THR A 198 -11.53 4.55 0.47
CA THR A 198 -10.61 5.34 1.33
C THR A 198 -10.11 6.62 0.65
N CYS A 199 -9.95 6.61 -0.68
CA CYS A 199 -9.50 7.77 -1.44
C CYS A 199 -10.56 8.88 -1.55
N LEU A 200 -11.85 8.56 -1.40
CA LEU A 200 -12.94 9.55 -1.42
C LEU A 200 -12.93 10.43 -0.17
N PHE A 201 -12.50 9.84 0.95
CA PHE A 201 -12.43 10.49 2.26
C PHE A 201 -11.01 10.86 2.68
N GLY A 202 -10.02 10.65 1.79
CA GLY A 202 -8.62 10.96 2.09
C GLY A 202 -8.13 10.26 3.36
N ILE A 203 -8.53 9.01 3.56
CA ILE A 203 -8.13 8.22 4.72
C ILE A 203 -6.65 7.88 4.63
N ARG A 204 -5.96 7.94 5.78
CA ARG A 204 -4.59 7.45 5.89
C ARG A 204 -4.60 5.93 5.81
N ASN A 205 -3.98 5.41 4.75
CA ASN A 205 -3.81 3.98 4.57
C ASN A 205 -2.41 3.56 5.00
N TYR A 206 -2.30 2.36 5.56
CA TYR A 206 -1.06 1.77 6.00
C TYR A 206 -0.76 0.52 5.18
N GLY A 207 0.52 0.29 4.91
CA GLY A 207 0.97 -0.88 4.17
C GLY A 207 2.36 -1.33 4.60
N VAL A 208 2.72 -2.52 4.14
CA VAL A 208 4.05 -3.10 4.24
C VAL A 208 4.67 -3.19 2.86
N ASP A 209 5.96 -2.91 2.79
CA ASP A 209 6.82 -3.16 1.64
C ASP A 209 8.03 -3.97 2.09
N ILE A 210 8.32 -5.06 1.40
CA ILE A 210 9.47 -5.91 1.69
C ILE A 210 10.46 -5.79 0.55
N ASN A 211 11.66 -5.35 0.90
CA ASN A 211 12.83 -5.34 0.04
C ASN A 211 13.57 -6.66 0.21
N GLY A 212 13.58 -7.49 -0.83
CA GLY A 212 14.41 -8.70 -0.88
C GLY A 212 15.71 -8.44 -1.61
N TYR A 213 16.82 -8.90 -1.05
CA TYR A 213 18.12 -8.79 -1.70
C TYR A 213 19.01 -9.99 -1.41
N VAL A 214 20.00 -10.19 -2.28
CA VAL A 214 21.03 -11.22 -2.15
C VAL A 214 22.40 -10.59 -2.44
N MET A 215 23.46 -11.15 -1.84
CA MET A 215 24.84 -10.84 -2.19
C MET A 215 25.32 -11.89 -3.17
N ASP A 216 25.32 -11.54 -4.45
CA ASP A 216 25.85 -12.40 -5.51
C ASP A 216 27.40 -12.33 -5.52
N PRO A 217 28.11 -13.46 -5.65
CA PRO A 217 29.57 -13.48 -5.62
C PRO A 217 30.26 -12.65 -6.71
N GLU A 218 29.61 -12.48 -7.87
CA GLU A 218 30.18 -11.76 -9.02
C GLU A 218 29.55 -10.38 -9.18
N LYS A 219 28.21 -10.30 -9.05
CA LYS A 219 27.43 -9.08 -9.30
C LYS A 219 27.29 -8.18 -8.08
N GLY A 220 27.67 -8.66 -6.90
CA GLY A 220 27.49 -7.94 -5.65
C GLY A 220 26.02 -7.87 -5.22
N LEU A 221 25.60 -6.73 -4.68
CA LEU A 221 24.23 -6.55 -4.18
C LEU A 221 23.21 -6.60 -5.32
N CYS A 222 22.32 -7.60 -5.27
CA CYS A 222 21.19 -7.75 -6.19
C CYS A 222 19.87 -7.62 -5.43
N ILE A 223 18.90 -6.90 -5.99
CA ILE A 223 17.59 -6.66 -5.40
C ILE A 223 16.53 -7.40 -6.22
N TRP A 224 15.56 -8.01 -5.54
CA TRP A 224 14.39 -8.59 -6.16
C TRP A 224 13.32 -7.52 -6.39
N LEU A 225 12.92 -7.37 -7.65
CA LEU A 225 11.76 -6.57 -8.05
C LEU A 225 10.73 -7.51 -8.65
N GLN A 226 9.46 -7.26 -8.36
CA GLN A 226 8.37 -7.99 -9.01
C GLN A 226 7.79 -7.16 -10.16
N ARG A 227 7.28 -7.83 -11.18
CA ARG A 227 6.45 -7.21 -12.21
C ARG A 227 5.01 -7.58 -11.93
N ARG A 228 4.17 -6.57 -11.69
CA ARG A 228 2.75 -6.76 -11.35
C ARG A 228 2.02 -7.51 -12.46
N SER A 229 1.11 -8.41 -12.07
CA SER A 229 0.28 -9.14 -13.03
C SER A 229 -0.46 -8.17 -13.95
N PRO A 230 -0.61 -8.47 -15.25
CA PRO A 230 -1.48 -7.72 -16.17
C PRO A 230 -2.94 -7.63 -15.70
N THR A 231 -3.36 -8.53 -14.81
CA THR A 231 -4.73 -8.59 -14.27
C THR A 231 -4.92 -7.84 -12.95
N LYS A 232 -3.86 -7.27 -12.35
CA LYS A 232 -4.02 -6.43 -11.15
C LYS A 232 -4.85 -5.20 -11.53
N GLU A 233 -5.81 -4.82 -10.71
CA GLU A 233 -6.70 -3.69 -11.04
C GLU A 233 -5.98 -2.34 -10.95
N THR A 234 -4.89 -2.29 -10.17
CA THR A 234 -4.03 -1.12 -10.03
C THR A 234 -2.65 -1.39 -10.63
N TRP A 235 -2.23 -0.51 -11.54
CA TRP A 235 -0.91 -0.48 -12.15
C TRP A 235 -0.46 -1.81 -12.79
N PRO A 236 -1.28 -2.42 -13.68
CA PRO A 236 -0.94 -3.69 -14.30
C PRO A 236 0.36 -3.61 -15.09
N GLY A 237 1.23 -4.62 -14.93
CA GLY A 237 2.49 -4.73 -15.67
C GLY A 237 3.63 -3.81 -15.22
N LYS A 238 3.43 -2.96 -14.20
CA LYS A 238 4.48 -2.08 -13.65
C LYS A 238 5.43 -2.86 -12.73
N TRP A 239 6.64 -2.32 -12.57
CA TRP A 239 7.60 -2.80 -11.58
C TRP A 239 7.20 -2.38 -10.17
N ASP A 240 7.50 -3.24 -9.20
CA ASP A 240 7.12 -3.08 -7.80
C ASP A 240 8.18 -3.70 -6.88
N ASN A 241 8.11 -3.39 -5.59
CA ASN A 241 8.94 -4.00 -4.55
C ASN A 241 8.69 -5.52 -4.49
N MET A 242 9.65 -6.31 -4.00
CA MET A 242 9.53 -7.78 -3.99
C MET A 242 8.18 -8.27 -3.43
N VAL A 243 7.69 -7.66 -2.36
CA VAL A 243 6.35 -7.91 -1.79
C VAL A 243 5.81 -6.57 -1.29
N GLY A 244 4.53 -6.30 -1.53
CA GLY A 244 3.86 -5.12 -0.97
C GLY A 244 2.38 -5.36 -0.74
N GLY A 245 1.83 -4.83 0.37
CA GLY A 245 0.41 -4.98 0.66
C GLY A 245 -0.12 -4.03 1.73
N GLY A 246 -1.43 -3.80 1.72
CA GLY A 246 -2.09 -2.93 2.68
C GLY A 246 -2.47 -3.66 3.97
N LEU A 247 -2.54 -2.91 5.08
CA LEU A 247 -3.03 -3.44 6.35
C LEU A 247 -4.56 -3.47 6.35
N SER A 248 -5.12 -4.64 6.08
CA SER A 248 -6.56 -4.88 6.19
C SER A 248 -7.00 -5.09 7.64
N VAL A 249 -8.28 -4.85 7.90
CA VAL A 249 -8.94 -5.07 9.20
C VAL A 249 -8.59 -6.47 9.72
N GLY A 250 -8.11 -6.53 10.96
CA GLY A 250 -7.72 -7.78 11.62
C GLY A 250 -6.27 -8.21 11.41
N PHE A 251 -5.48 -7.51 10.60
CA PHE A 251 -4.06 -7.78 10.40
C PHE A 251 -3.19 -6.65 10.94
N GLY A 252 -2.18 -7.01 11.73
CA GLY A 252 -1.09 -6.11 12.10
C GLY A 252 0.02 -6.13 11.06
N ILE A 253 1.07 -5.35 11.30
CA ILE A 253 2.19 -5.18 10.37
C ILE A 253 2.85 -6.52 10.02
N LEU A 254 3.15 -7.35 11.02
CA LEU A 254 3.85 -8.62 10.79
C LEU A 254 2.91 -9.65 10.16
N GLU A 255 1.65 -9.68 10.58
CA GLU A 255 0.65 -10.58 10.02
C GLU A 255 0.43 -10.28 8.53
N THR A 256 0.31 -9.00 8.15
CA THR A 256 0.26 -8.59 6.74
C THR A 256 1.54 -8.97 6.01
N ALA A 257 2.72 -8.68 6.57
CA ALA A 257 3.99 -9.03 5.91
C ALA A 257 4.11 -10.53 5.61
N TYR A 258 3.73 -11.40 6.55
CA TYR A 258 3.76 -12.85 6.35
C TYR A 258 2.71 -13.32 5.33
N LYS A 259 1.48 -12.80 5.41
CA LYS A 259 0.41 -13.11 4.44
C LYS A 259 0.83 -12.76 3.02
N GLU A 260 1.24 -11.51 2.79
CA GLU A 260 1.57 -11.00 1.46
C GLU A 260 2.83 -11.69 0.89
N ALA A 261 3.83 -11.97 1.74
CA ALA A 261 5.04 -12.64 1.27
C ALA A 261 4.77 -14.09 0.83
N ALA A 262 3.84 -14.78 1.50
CA ALA A 262 3.39 -16.09 1.08
C ALA A 262 2.55 -16.03 -0.21
N GLU A 263 1.62 -15.09 -0.31
CA GLU A 263 0.70 -14.97 -1.45
C GLU A 263 1.38 -14.47 -2.73
N GLU A 264 2.25 -13.46 -2.65
CA GLU A 264 2.84 -12.80 -3.83
C GLU A 264 4.15 -13.44 -4.29
N ALA A 265 4.97 -13.92 -3.36
CA ALA A 265 6.33 -14.38 -3.65
C ALA A 265 6.62 -15.81 -3.14
N SER A 266 5.62 -16.52 -2.60
CA SER A 266 5.77 -17.88 -2.06
C SER A 266 6.91 -17.99 -1.04
N ILE A 267 7.16 -16.92 -0.28
CA ILE A 267 8.21 -16.88 0.72
C ILE A 267 7.75 -17.69 1.94
N THR A 268 8.60 -18.62 2.38
CA THR A 268 8.27 -19.49 3.50
C THR A 268 8.42 -18.75 4.84
N SER A 269 7.72 -19.25 5.86
CA SER A 269 7.80 -18.72 7.22
C SER A 269 9.23 -18.79 7.78
N GLU A 270 10.02 -19.81 7.42
CA GLU A 270 11.42 -19.92 7.83
C GLU A 270 12.27 -18.78 7.27
N LEU A 271 11.99 -18.33 6.04
CA LEU A 271 12.69 -17.18 5.48
C LEU A 271 12.17 -15.87 6.08
N MET A 272 10.86 -15.75 6.29
CA MET A 272 10.25 -14.60 6.95
C MET A 272 10.72 -14.42 8.40
N ALA A 273 11.18 -15.48 9.07
CA ALA A 273 11.80 -15.39 10.40
C ALA A 273 13.07 -14.51 10.41
N LYS A 274 13.68 -14.26 9.24
CA LYS A 274 14.85 -13.38 9.07
C LYS A 274 14.48 -11.94 8.70
N LEU A 275 13.18 -11.63 8.58
CA LEU A 275 12.70 -10.29 8.24
C LEU A 275 13.19 -9.28 9.28
N ARG A 276 13.73 -8.14 8.81
CA ARG A 276 14.20 -7.06 9.69
C ARG A 276 13.43 -5.77 9.40
N PRO A 277 12.94 -5.05 10.42
CA PRO A 277 12.39 -3.71 10.21
C PRO A 277 13.49 -2.77 9.71
N ALA A 278 13.14 -1.92 8.73
CA ALA A 278 14.03 -0.97 8.09
C ALA A 278 13.51 0.48 8.14
N GLY A 279 12.34 0.71 8.75
CA GLY A 279 11.78 2.05 8.98
C GLY A 279 10.40 2.23 8.36
N CYS A 280 10.01 3.49 8.18
CA CYS A 280 8.77 3.89 7.51
C CYS A 280 9.01 5.07 6.56
N VAL A 281 8.16 5.21 5.55
CA VAL A 281 8.13 6.30 4.58
C VAL A 281 6.71 6.87 4.56
N SER A 282 6.58 8.20 4.56
CA SER A 282 5.30 8.91 4.75
C SER A 282 5.17 10.13 3.87
#